data_AF-A0A0U3AYR5-F1
#
_entry.id   AF-A0A0U3AYR5-F1
#
_cell.length_a   1.000
_cell.length_b   1.000
_cell.length_c   1.000
_cell.angle_alpha   90.00
_cell.angle_beta   90.00
_cell.angle_gamma   90.00
#
_symmetry.space_group_name_H-M   'P 1'
#
loop_
_entity.id
_entity.type
_entity.pdbx_description
1 polymer ?
#
loop_
_entity_poly.entity_id
_entity_poly.type
_entity_poly.pdbx_seq_one_letter_code
_entity_poly.pdbx_strand_id
1 'polypeptide(L)'
;MKKLPVIALLAGIGFNAAASAENDKQIPQINGFDCADAIQNVIPLLGRGELVETFVPLDVENELKRQHKSSVLQSINCTAEPEIKGATIKDKESGEAVLSRLSVTFPLEISVAAGKQTMDMVVHQQYLAENLETTDQRKVTQKFIVK
;
A
#
# COMPACT_ATOMS: atom_id res chain seq x y z
N MET A 1 7.89 33.40 -73.43
CA MET A 1 7.38 32.55 -72.34
C MET A 1 8.56 31.92 -71.61
N LYS A 2 8.81 32.29 -70.35
CA LYS A 2 9.64 31.56 -69.36
C LYS A 2 9.30 32.14 -67.99
N LYS A 3 8.47 31.42 -67.23
CA LYS A 3 8.21 31.63 -65.80
C LYS A 3 9.25 30.83 -65.02
N LEU A 4 9.72 31.32 -63.87
CA LEU A 4 10.21 30.56 -62.70
C LEU A 4 10.52 31.54 -61.55
N PRO A 5 10.51 31.10 -60.27
CA PRO A 5 9.63 31.66 -59.25
C PRO A 5 10.40 32.24 -58.05
N VAL A 6 9.63 32.96 -57.23
CA VAL A 6 9.98 33.46 -55.90
C VAL A 6 10.19 32.28 -54.94
N ILE A 7 11.33 32.24 -54.24
CA ILE A 7 11.58 31.33 -53.11
C ILE A 7 11.53 32.16 -51.82
N ALA A 8 10.54 31.89 -50.98
CA ALA A 8 10.44 32.42 -49.63
C ALA A 8 11.24 31.53 -48.68
N LEU A 9 12.19 32.11 -47.93
CA LEU A 9 12.83 31.46 -46.79
C LEU A 9 11.99 31.69 -45.54
N LEU A 10 11.41 30.62 -45.00
CA LEU A 10 10.89 30.56 -43.64
C LEU A 10 11.96 29.92 -42.76
N ALA A 11 12.68 30.73 -41.98
CA ALA A 11 13.56 30.23 -40.93
C ALA A 11 12.70 29.81 -39.72
N GLY A 12 12.48 28.50 -39.59
CA GLY A 12 11.84 27.90 -38.42
C GLY A 12 12.79 27.93 -37.21
N ILE A 13 12.38 28.60 -36.15
CA ILE A 13 13.04 28.58 -34.85
C ILE A 13 12.73 27.23 -34.21
N GLY A 14 13.74 26.35 -34.15
CA GLY A 14 13.65 25.10 -33.41
C GLY A 14 13.70 25.37 -31.91
N PHE A 15 12.54 25.38 -31.26
CA PHE A 15 12.46 25.25 -29.81
C PHE A 15 12.79 23.80 -29.46
N ASN A 16 14.00 23.55 -28.94
CA ASN A 16 14.28 22.33 -28.18
C ASN A 16 13.51 22.43 -26.87
N ALA A 17 12.33 21.81 -26.82
CA ALA A 17 11.65 21.55 -25.57
C ALA A 17 12.51 20.56 -24.78
N ALA A 18 13.18 21.05 -23.75
CA ALA A 18 13.71 20.20 -22.70
C ALA A 18 12.51 19.47 -22.08
N ALA A 19 12.40 18.16 -22.33
CA ALA A 19 11.45 17.32 -21.62
C ALA A 19 11.88 17.30 -20.15
N SER A 20 11.23 18.11 -19.33
CA SER A 20 11.23 17.93 -17.88
C SER A 20 10.69 16.52 -17.62
N ALA A 21 11.53 15.66 -17.05
CA ALA A 21 11.05 14.43 -16.44
C ALA A 21 10.18 14.83 -15.24
N GLU A 22 8.88 15.02 -15.50
CA GLU A 22 7.89 15.06 -14.45
C GLU A 22 7.97 13.73 -13.70
N ASN A 23 8.37 13.83 -12.45
CA ASN A 23 8.39 12.73 -11.50
C ASN A 23 6.93 12.47 -11.10
N ASP A 24 6.14 11.99 -12.05
CA ASP A 24 4.71 11.71 -11.86
C ASP A 24 4.63 10.57 -10.85
N LYS A 25 4.11 10.89 -9.67
CA LYS A 25 4.04 9.93 -8.57
C LYS A 25 2.94 8.95 -8.94
N GLN A 26 3.34 7.85 -9.61
CA GLN A 26 2.42 6.80 -10.05
C GLN A 26 1.56 6.35 -8.86
N ILE A 27 0.25 6.54 -8.98
CA ILE A 27 -0.73 6.14 -7.98
C ILE A 27 -1.02 4.64 -8.21
N PRO A 28 -0.86 3.77 -7.20
CA PRO A 28 -1.16 2.35 -7.36
C PRO A 28 -2.64 2.12 -7.57
N GLN A 29 -2.98 1.08 -8.34
CA GLN A 29 -4.36 0.58 -8.41
C GLN A 29 -4.67 -0.21 -7.13
N ILE A 30 -5.74 0.17 -6.44
CA ILE A 30 -6.14 -0.42 -5.15
C ILE A 30 -7.51 -1.08 -5.34
N ASN A 31 -7.58 -2.40 -5.16
CA ASN A 31 -8.78 -3.20 -5.43
C ASN A 31 -9.06 -4.23 -4.32
N GLY A 32 -10.30 -4.70 -4.23
CA GLY A 32 -10.69 -5.86 -3.40
C GLY A 32 -10.73 -5.60 -1.88
N PHE A 33 -10.58 -4.36 -1.42
CA PHE A 33 -10.50 -4.04 0.00
C PHE A 33 -11.86 -4.09 0.74
N ASP A 34 -12.96 -4.30 0.03
CA ASP A 34 -14.23 -4.78 0.59
C ASP A 34 -14.08 -6.13 1.32
N CYS A 35 -12.97 -6.86 1.10
CA CYS A 35 -12.57 -8.03 1.90
C CYS A 35 -12.56 -7.76 3.42
N ALA A 36 -12.40 -6.50 3.85
CA ALA A 36 -12.32 -6.11 5.25
C ALA A 36 -13.68 -5.71 5.86
N ASP A 37 -14.77 -5.72 5.10
CA ASP A 37 -16.07 -5.22 5.56
C ASP A 37 -16.60 -5.97 6.80
N ALA A 38 -16.38 -7.29 6.85
CA ALA A 38 -16.77 -8.13 7.98
C ALA A 38 -15.99 -7.83 9.27
N ILE A 39 -14.88 -7.10 9.19
CA ILE A 39 -13.94 -6.90 10.30
C ILE A 39 -13.75 -5.42 10.66
N GLN A 40 -14.55 -4.52 10.08
CA GLN A 40 -14.44 -3.07 10.29
C GLN A 40 -14.44 -2.67 11.78
N ASN A 41 -15.17 -3.42 12.62
CA ASN A 41 -15.24 -3.18 14.06
C ASN A 41 -13.90 -3.42 14.81
N VAL A 42 -12.97 -4.20 14.25
CA VAL A 42 -11.66 -4.46 14.87
C VAL A 42 -10.52 -3.70 14.21
N ILE A 43 -10.71 -3.09 13.04
CA ILE A 43 -9.68 -2.30 12.35
C ILE A 43 -9.11 -1.16 13.21
N PRO A 44 -9.90 -0.37 13.97
CA PRO A 44 -9.35 0.66 14.85
C PRO A 44 -8.38 0.10 15.91
N LEU A 45 -8.54 -1.18 16.29
CA LEU A 45 -7.67 -1.89 17.22
C LEU A 45 -6.30 -2.25 16.61
N LEU A 46 -6.07 -1.99 15.32
CA LEU A 46 -4.75 -2.09 14.70
C LEU A 46 -3.92 -0.81 14.79
N GLY A 47 -4.54 0.36 15.04
CA GLY A 47 -3.81 1.61 15.30
C GLY A 47 -3.15 2.19 14.05
N ARG A 48 -3.70 1.86 12.88
CA ARG A 48 -3.21 2.27 11.55
C ARG A 48 -4.14 3.26 10.85
N GLY A 49 -5.22 3.68 11.54
CA GLY A 49 -6.35 4.38 10.95
C GLY A 49 -7.53 3.43 10.72
N GLU A 50 -8.60 3.96 10.16
CA GLU A 50 -9.87 3.25 9.98
C GLU A 50 -10.04 2.69 8.57
N LEU A 51 -9.36 3.29 7.58
CA LEU A 51 -9.50 2.96 6.16
C LEU A 51 -8.42 1.97 5.70
N VAL A 52 -8.80 0.70 5.60
CA VAL A 52 -7.89 -0.40 5.21
C VAL A 52 -7.29 -0.19 3.83
N GLU A 53 -8.10 0.23 2.86
CA GLU A 53 -7.71 0.60 1.50
C GLU A 53 -6.70 1.77 1.44
N THR A 54 -6.50 2.49 2.55
CA THR A 54 -5.49 3.54 2.66
C THR A 54 -4.22 3.04 3.35
N PHE A 55 -4.35 2.47 4.56
CA PHE A 55 -3.15 2.16 5.35
C PHE A 55 -2.41 0.91 4.87
N VAL A 56 -3.11 -0.11 4.34
CA VAL A 56 -2.46 -1.35 3.86
C VAL A 56 -1.58 -1.08 2.64
N PRO A 57 -2.06 -0.40 1.57
CA PRO A 57 -1.19 -0.06 0.44
C PRO A 57 0.00 0.81 0.84
N LEU A 58 -0.21 1.77 1.74
CA LEU A 58 0.86 2.65 2.23
C LEU A 58 1.94 1.88 2.97
N ASP A 59 1.56 0.98 3.88
CA ASP A 59 2.50 0.13 4.62
C ASP A 59 3.28 -0.80 3.67
N VAL A 60 2.60 -1.40 2.70
CA VAL A 60 3.23 -2.23 1.66
C VAL A 60 4.23 -1.41 0.82
N GLU A 61 3.85 -0.22 0.36
CA GLU A 61 4.73 0.64 -0.43
C GLU A 61 5.97 1.05 0.38
N ASN A 62 5.79 1.40 1.65
CA ASN A 62 6.90 1.74 2.56
C ASN A 62 7.87 0.56 2.73
N GLU A 63 7.34 -0.65 2.90
CA GLU A 63 8.16 -1.85 3.06
C GLU A 63 8.93 -2.21 1.78
N LEU A 64 8.28 -2.14 0.61
CA LEU A 64 8.93 -2.33 -0.69
C LEU A 64 10.10 -1.35 -0.87
N LYS A 65 9.89 -0.06 -0.55
CA LYS A 65 10.93 0.98 -0.63
C LYS A 65 12.04 0.78 0.40
N ARG A 66 11.72 0.24 1.58
CA ARG A 66 12.70 -0.11 2.62
C ARG A 66 13.64 -1.21 2.12
N GLN A 67 13.10 -2.21 1.43
CA GLN A 67 13.88 -3.32 0.87
C GLN A 67 14.68 -2.88 -0.37
N HIS A 68 14.05 -2.14 -1.28
CA HIS A 68 14.69 -1.63 -2.48
C HIS A 68 14.11 -0.26 -2.89
N LYS A 69 14.94 0.79 -2.81
CA LYS A 69 14.48 2.18 -2.96
C LYS A 69 13.81 2.50 -4.30
N SER A 70 14.11 1.75 -5.35
CA SER A 70 13.53 1.93 -6.68
C SER A 70 12.26 1.12 -6.91
N SER A 71 11.78 0.36 -5.92
CA SER A 71 10.54 -0.40 -6.04
C SER A 71 9.35 0.54 -6.02
N VAL A 72 8.43 0.33 -6.96
CA VAL A 72 7.18 1.08 -7.10
C VAL A 72 6.02 0.09 -7.10
N LEU A 73 5.09 0.26 -6.16
CA LEU A 73 3.85 -0.50 -6.14
C LEU A 73 2.97 -0.03 -7.32
N GLN A 74 2.61 -0.94 -8.21
CA GLN A 74 1.77 -0.66 -9.38
C GLN A 74 0.31 -1.01 -9.12
N SER A 75 0.07 -2.15 -8.48
CA SER A 75 -1.26 -2.59 -8.06
C SER A 75 -1.21 -3.39 -6.76
N ILE A 76 -2.32 -3.37 -6.03
CA ILE A 76 -2.57 -4.16 -4.84
C ILE A 76 -4.03 -4.60 -4.82
N ASN A 77 -4.25 -5.88 -4.60
CA ASN A 77 -5.56 -6.50 -4.52
C ASN A 77 -5.65 -7.35 -3.25
N CYS A 78 -6.68 -7.14 -2.43
CA CYS A 78 -6.99 -8.07 -1.35
C CYS A 78 -7.80 -9.24 -1.93
N THR A 79 -7.29 -10.47 -1.80
CA THR A 79 -7.81 -11.63 -2.55
C THR A 79 -8.82 -12.47 -1.78
N ALA A 80 -8.91 -12.29 -0.46
CA ALA A 80 -9.82 -13.00 0.42
C ALA A 80 -10.01 -12.25 1.74
N GLU A 81 -10.98 -12.68 2.55
CA GLU A 81 -11.18 -12.17 3.90
C GLU A 81 -9.90 -12.29 4.75
N PRO A 82 -9.55 -11.27 5.54
CA PRO A 82 -8.38 -11.31 6.40
C PRO A 82 -8.48 -12.37 7.49
N GLU A 83 -7.38 -13.07 7.77
CA GLU A 83 -7.31 -13.99 8.89
C GLU A 83 -7.19 -13.21 10.21
N ILE A 84 -8.12 -13.42 11.14
CA ILE A 84 -8.13 -12.79 12.47
C ILE A 84 -7.78 -13.80 13.55
N LYS A 85 -6.89 -13.40 14.47
CA LYS A 85 -6.59 -14.14 15.70
C LYS A 85 -6.62 -13.21 16.90
N GLY A 86 -7.44 -13.52 17.88
CA GLY A 86 -7.49 -12.80 19.16
C GLY A 86 -6.91 -13.63 20.31
N ALA A 87 -6.38 -12.95 21.32
CA ALA A 87 -6.11 -13.56 22.62
C ALA A 87 -6.64 -12.66 23.74
N THR A 88 -7.16 -13.27 24.79
CA THR A 88 -7.71 -12.58 25.95
C THR A 88 -6.90 -12.88 27.21
N ILE A 89 -6.86 -11.94 28.13
CA ILE A 89 -6.44 -12.15 29.52
C ILE A 89 -7.65 -12.04 30.44
N LYS A 90 -7.52 -12.52 31.67
CA LYS A 90 -8.51 -12.23 32.72
C LYS A 90 -8.12 -10.94 33.43
N ASP A 91 -9.05 -10.01 33.49
CA ASP A 91 -8.91 -8.84 34.33
C ASP A 91 -8.93 -9.26 35.80
N LYS A 92 -8.07 -8.62 36.62
CA LYS A 92 -7.88 -9.02 38.02
C LYS A 92 -8.97 -8.49 38.95
N GLU A 93 -9.63 -7.40 38.58
CA GLU A 93 -10.64 -6.76 39.43
C GLU A 93 -12.04 -7.32 39.15
N SER A 94 -12.40 -7.46 37.88
CA SER A 94 -13.70 -7.95 37.43
C SER A 94 -13.72 -9.47 37.18
N GLY A 95 -12.57 -10.09 36.91
CA GLY A 95 -12.49 -11.49 36.48
C GLY A 95 -12.92 -11.72 35.02
N GLU A 96 -13.31 -10.67 34.30
CA GLU A 96 -13.79 -10.73 32.92
C GLU A 96 -12.66 -10.99 31.93
N ALA A 97 -13.01 -11.58 30.78
CA ALA A 97 -12.07 -11.77 29.69
C ALA A 97 -11.92 -10.47 28.88
N VAL A 98 -10.71 -9.90 28.88
CA VAL A 98 -10.38 -8.68 28.14
C VAL A 98 -9.46 -9.04 26.99
N LEU A 99 -9.72 -8.50 25.80
CA LEU A 99 -8.87 -8.67 24.62
C LEU A 99 -7.51 -8.01 24.87
N SER A 100 -6.42 -8.80 24.83
CA SER A 100 -5.06 -8.31 25.04
C SER A 100 -4.23 -8.28 23.77
N ARG A 101 -4.56 -9.15 22.80
CA ARG A 101 -3.85 -9.26 21.53
C ARG A 101 -4.81 -9.46 20.38
N LEU A 102 -4.55 -8.79 19.28
CA LEU A 102 -5.23 -8.95 18.01
C LEU A 102 -4.20 -9.06 16.89
N SER A 103 -4.34 -10.10 16.07
CA SER A 103 -3.59 -10.25 14.82
C SER A 103 -4.57 -10.27 13.66
N VAL A 104 -4.29 -9.49 12.62
CA VAL A 104 -5.04 -9.48 11.36
C VAL A 104 -4.05 -9.67 10.23
N THR A 105 -4.31 -10.62 9.33
CA THR A 105 -3.45 -10.91 8.18
C THR A 105 -4.23 -10.76 6.89
N PHE A 106 -3.86 -9.76 6.08
CA PHE A 106 -4.45 -9.50 4.77
C PHE A 106 -3.75 -10.37 3.72
N PRO A 107 -4.48 -11.23 3.00
CA PRO A 107 -3.96 -11.92 1.83
C PRO A 107 -4.01 -10.98 0.62
N LEU A 108 -2.86 -10.71 0.03
CA LEU A 108 -2.68 -9.72 -1.02
C LEU A 108 -2.03 -10.34 -2.26
N GLU A 109 -2.46 -9.88 -3.42
CA GLU A 109 -1.70 -9.94 -4.67
C GLU A 109 -1.24 -8.53 -5.01
N ILE A 110 0.07 -8.38 -5.27
CA ILE A 110 0.65 -7.09 -5.62
C ILE A 110 1.46 -7.19 -6.90
N SER A 111 1.46 -6.12 -7.69
CA SER A 111 2.37 -5.94 -8.82
C SER A 111 3.36 -4.83 -8.52
N VAL A 112 4.65 -5.10 -8.68
CA VAL A 112 5.74 -4.20 -8.30
C VAL A 112 6.68 -3.99 -9.48
N ALA A 113 6.95 -2.74 -9.82
CA ALA A 113 8.03 -2.39 -10.74
C ALA A 113 9.35 -2.22 -9.96
N ALA A 114 10.39 -2.89 -10.43
CA ALA A 114 11.77 -2.75 -9.97
C ALA A 114 12.70 -2.54 -11.18
N GLY A 115 12.97 -1.27 -11.50
CA GLY A 115 13.74 -0.90 -12.68
C GLY A 115 12.96 -1.17 -13.97
N LYS A 116 13.40 -2.14 -14.78
CA LYS A 116 12.75 -2.52 -16.05
C LYS A 116 11.87 -3.77 -15.94
N GLN A 117 11.79 -4.35 -14.75
CA GLN A 117 11.03 -5.57 -14.50
C GLN A 117 9.79 -5.23 -13.70
N THR A 118 8.69 -5.89 -14.04
CA THR A 118 7.48 -5.94 -13.21
C THR A 118 7.35 -7.36 -12.70
N MET A 119 7.03 -7.50 -11.41
CA MET A 119 6.83 -8.78 -10.76
C MET A 119 5.53 -8.78 -9.98
N ASP A 120 4.78 -9.86 -10.15
CA ASP A 120 3.58 -10.13 -9.36
C ASP A 120 3.96 -11.02 -8.18
N MET A 121 3.46 -10.69 -6.99
CA MET A 121 3.77 -11.39 -5.75
C MET A 121 2.51 -11.65 -4.94
N VAL A 122 2.42 -12.83 -4.34
CA VAL A 122 1.45 -13.12 -3.29
C VAL A 122 2.10 -12.77 -1.96
N VAL A 123 1.44 -11.91 -1.19
CA VAL A 123 1.93 -11.36 0.06
C VAL A 123 0.90 -11.53 1.15
N HIS A 124 1.35 -11.87 2.36
CA HIS A 124 0.58 -11.71 3.57
C HIS A 124 1.07 -10.48 4.31
N GLN A 125 0.22 -9.46 4.42
CA GLN A 125 0.47 -8.29 5.25
C GLN A 125 -0.19 -8.49 6.60
N GLN A 126 0.62 -8.76 7.62
CA GLN A 126 0.16 -9.04 8.98
C GLN A 126 0.36 -7.84 9.89
N TYR A 127 -0.67 -7.55 10.69
CA TYR A 127 -0.65 -6.60 11.78
C TYR A 127 -0.86 -7.33 13.09
N LEU A 128 -0.06 -6.99 14.10
CA LEU A 128 -0.18 -7.52 15.46
C LEU A 128 -0.25 -6.34 16.43
N ALA A 129 -1.41 -6.19 17.06
CA ALA A 129 -1.63 -5.27 18.17
C ALA A 129 -1.59 -6.04 19.50
N GLU A 130 -0.82 -5.52 20.45
CA GLU A 130 -0.62 -6.08 21.79
C GLU A 130 -0.90 -5.03 22.86
N ASN A 131 -1.13 -5.50 24.08
CA ASN A 131 -1.47 -4.71 25.26
C ASN A 131 -2.77 -3.90 25.06
N LEU A 132 -3.75 -4.50 24.37
CA LEU A 132 -5.04 -3.86 24.06
C LEU A 132 -5.91 -3.60 25.30
N GLU A 133 -5.60 -4.25 26.42
CA GLU A 133 -6.20 -4.01 27.73
C GLU A 133 -5.74 -2.69 28.37
N THR A 134 -4.68 -2.07 27.84
CA THR A 134 -4.11 -0.80 28.33
C THR A 134 -4.22 0.29 27.27
N THR A 135 -4.36 1.55 27.68
CA THR A 135 -4.45 2.69 26.75
C THR A 135 -3.08 3.27 26.39
N ASP A 136 -2.08 3.10 27.25
CA ASP A 136 -0.77 3.75 27.19
C ASP A 136 0.37 2.83 26.73
N GLN A 137 0.21 1.51 26.85
CA GLN A 137 1.26 0.53 26.51
C GLN A 137 0.98 -0.23 25.22
N ARG A 138 0.00 0.22 24.44
CA ARG A 138 -0.39 -0.42 23.19
C ARG A 138 0.79 -0.46 22.22
N LYS A 139 1.09 -1.66 21.74
CA LYS A 139 2.18 -1.90 20.80
C LYS A 139 1.62 -2.47 19.51
N VAL A 140 2.05 -1.91 18.38
CA VAL A 140 1.66 -2.40 17.05
C VAL A 140 2.91 -2.78 16.27
N THR A 141 2.94 -4.01 15.79
CA THR A 141 3.98 -4.49 14.86
C THR A 141 3.34 -4.93 13.55
N GLN A 142 4.13 -4.96 12.49
CA GLN A 142 3.69 -5.43 11.18
C GLN A 142 4.73 -6.35 10.55
N LYS A 143 4.28 -7.25 9.67
CA LYS A 143 5.12 -8.15 8.88
C LYS A 143 4.61 -8.22 7.46
N PHE A 144 5.53 -8.06 6.52
CA PHE A 144 5.32 -8.30 5.10
C PHE A 144 5.94 -9.65 4.74
N ILE A 145 5.13 -10.59 4.29
CA ILE A 145 5.54 -11.98 4.09
C ILE A 145 5.23 -12.39 2.65
N VAL A 146 6.26 -12.56 1.82
CA VAL A 146 6.14 -13.13 0.47
C VAL A 146 5.85 -14.63 0.58
N LYS A 147 4.94 -15.16 -0.23
CA LYS A 147 4.55 -16.57 -0.26
C LYS A 147 5.19 -17.35 -1.40
#